data_AF-A0A7Z2X9Z1-F1
#
_entry.id   AF-A0A7Z2X9Z1-F1
#
_cell.length_a   1.000
_cell.length_b   1.000
_cell.length_c   1.000
_cell.angle_alpha   90.00
_cell.angle_beta   90.00
_cell.angle_gamma   90.00
#
_symmetry.space_group_name_H-M   'P 1'
#
loop_
_entity.id
_entity.type
_entity.pdbx_description
1 polymer ?
#
loop_
_entity_poly.entity_id
_entity_poly.type
_entity_poly.pdbx_seq_one_letter_code
_entity_poly.pdbx_strand_id
1 'polypeptide(L)'
;MDRPLRLLSLYGLLSLLPMLAHAEAPVDCEALSDNVSLEAAEYRPPMEAKVIGEGHLHFHSGPNAVCMNKKVYVVPNDSLTVYASSDSGWAQVMYIAKDGQDFTGWVEEKRLKLLGHYGAKELPTDVSAFVKRHEDCVHFAGEEPYDAERRAFLEKAMNEACAGHDRQLSDLRERYKDNPEAQQALDPLENME
;
A
#
# COMPACT_ATOMS: atom_id res chain seq x y z
N MET A 1 26.43 -58.99 56.46
CA MET A 1 24.99 -58.80 56.69
C MET A 1 24.67 -57.33 56.42
N ASP A 2 24.07 -56.86 55.33
CA ASP A 2 23.74 -57.38 53.98
C ASP A 2 23.59 -56.13 53.04
N ARG A 3 23.27 -56.16 51.74
CA ARG A 3 22.65 -57.16 50.84
C ARG A 3 23.06 -56.83 49.39
N PRO A 4 23.40 -57.78 48.49
CA PRO A 4 23.89 -57.41 47.16
C PRO A 4 22.74 -56.94 46.24
N LEU A 5 22.81 -55.69 45.77
CA LEU A 5 21.93 -55.18 44.72
C LEU A 5 22.40 -55.73 43.36
N ARG A 6 21.54 -56.46 42.65
CA ARG A 6 21.82 -56.87 41.27
C ARG A 6 21.60 -55.70 40.33
N LEU A 7 22.66 -55.27 39.64
CA LEU A 7 22.56 -54.37 38.50
C LEU A 7 21.99 -55.15 37.30
N LEU A 8 20.76 -54.83 36.88
CA LEU A 8 20.21 -55.31 35.61
C LEU A 8 20.58 -54.30 34.52
N SER A 9 21.36 -54.74 33.54
CA SER A 9 21.69 -53.94 32.36
C SER A 9 20.47 -53.87 31.45
N LEU A 10 19.78 -52.73 31.42
CA LEU A 10 18.84 -52.42 30.34
C LEU A 10 19.64 -51.98 29.12
N TYR A 11 19.74 -52.87 28.12
CA TYR A 11 20.09 -52.48 26.77
C TYR A 11 18.94 -51.61 26.21
N GLY A 12 19.19 -50.31 26.05
CA GLY A 12 18.24 -49.39 25.43
C GLY A 12 18.06 -49.71 23.96
N LEU A 13 16.85 -50.12 23.57
CA LEU A 13 16.49 -50.32 22.17
C LEU A 13 16.34 -48.94 21.51
N LEU A 14 17.29 -48.58 20.64
CA LEU A 14 17.27 -47.28 19.94
C LEU A 14 16.27 -47.33 18.79
N SER A 15 15.01 -46.97 19.06
CA SER A 15 13.94 -46.91 18.07
C SER A 15 14.20 -45.80 17.03
N LEU A 16 14.73 -46.19 15.87
CA LEU A 16 14.73 -45.36 14.67
C LEU A 16 13.30 -45.21 14.14
N LEU A 17 12.59 -44.17 14.60
CA LEU A 17 11.38 -43.73 13.92
C LEU A 17 11.78 -43.13 12.56
N PRO A 18 11.23 -43.62 11.43
CA PRO A 18 11.45 -42.96 10.15
C PRO A 18 10.79 -41.58 10.18
N MET A 19 11.54 -40.54 9.83
CA MET A 19 10.95 -39.23 9.61
C MET A 19 10.03 -39.30 8.39
N LEU A 20 8.72 -39.22 8.63
CA LEU A 20 7.74 -38.93 7.60
C LEU A 20 8.02 -37.52 7.06
N ALA A 21 8.68 -37.47 5.91
CA ALA A 21 8.78 -36.26 5.12
C ALA A 21 7.35 -35.83 4.77
N HIS A 22 6.88 -34.76 5.40
CA HIS A 22 5.60 -34.17 5.07
C HIS A 22 5.78 -33.48 3.72
N ALA A 23 5.12 -34.01 2.68
CA ALA A 23 4.97 -33.28 1.44
C ALA A 23 4.07 -32.07 1.74
N GLU A 24 4.61 -30.86 1.60
CA GLU A 24 3.78 -29.65 1.63
C GLU A 24 2.70 -29.76 0.55
N ALA A 25 1.48 -29.36 0.88
CA ALA A 25 0.38 -29.35 -0.07
C ALA A 25 0.72 -28.43 -1.26
N PRO A 26 0.32 -28.77 -2.50
CA PRO A 26 0.57 -27.92 -3.64
C PRO A 26 -0.05 -26.53 -3.40
N VAL A 27 0.74 -25.48 -3.65
CA VAL A 27 0.29 -24.09 -3.49
C VAL A 27 -0.78 -23.78 -4.53
N ASP A 28 -2.00 -23.54 -4.07
CA ASP A 28 -3.07 -22.97 -4.89
C ASP A 28 -2.85 -21.46 -4.99
N CYS A 29 -2.36 -21.01 -6.13
CA CYS A 29 -2.02 -19.62 -6.38
C CYS A 29 -3.24 -18.70 -6.48
N GLU A 30 -4.37 -19.22 -6.96
CA GLU A 30 -5.61 -18.45 -7.14
C GLU A 30 -6.25 -18.24 -5.76
N ALA A 31 -6.44 -19.32 -5.00
CA ALA A 31 -6.93 -19.22 -3.62
C ALA A 31 -6.00 -18.38 -2.73
N LEU A 32 -4.67 -18.42 -2.92
CA LEU A 32 -3.75 -17.56 -2.19
C LEU A 32 -3.90 -16.07 -2.59
N SER A 33 -4.10 -15.78 -3.88
CA SER A 33 -4.36 -14.42 -4.37
C SER A 33 -5.62 -13.84 -3.74
N ASP A 34 -6.72 -14.60 -3.73
CA ASP A 34 -7.99 -14.15 -3.16
C ASP A 34 -7.87 -13.87 -1.66
N ASN A 35 -7.32 -14.83 -0.90
CA ASN A 35 -7.17 -14.69 0.56
C ASN A 35 -6.29 -13.50 0.95
N VAL A 36 -5.16 -13.28 0.26
CA VAL A 36 -4.29 -12.13 0.58
C VAL A 36 -4.89 -10.82 0.10
N SER A 37 -5.68 -10.79 -0.97
CA SER A 37 -6.39 -9.58 -1.42
C SER A 37 -7.40 -9.07 -0.39
N LEU A 38 -8.02 -9.96 0.40
CA LEU A 38 -8.99 -9.57 1.44
C LEU A 38 -8.35 -8.90 2.67
N GLU A 39 -7.09 -9.21 2.96
CA GLU A 39 -6.37 -8.75 4.16
C GLU A 39 -5.30 -7.69 3.85
N ALA A 40 -4.93 -7.50 2.57
CA ALA A 40 -3.91 -6.54 2.17
C ALA A 40 -4.36 -5.08 2.35
N ALA A 41 -3.41 -4.21 2.67
CA ALA A 41 -3.66 -2.78 2.78
C ALA A 41 -3.89 -2.19 1.37
N GLU A 42 -5.15 -1.92 1.03
CA GLU A 42 -5.53 -1.30 -0.24
C GLU A 42 -5.15 0.19 -0.32
N TYR A 43 -4.62 0.61 -1.47
CA TYR A 43 -4.40 2.00 -1.83
C TYR A 43 -5.57 2.53 -2.64
N ARG A 44 -6.29 3.53 -2.10
CA ARG A 44 -7.34 4.27 -2.80
C ARG A 44 -7.12 5.78 -2.64
N PRO A 45 -6.74 6.52 -3.72
CA PRO A 45 -6.42 6.01 -5.05
C PRO A 45 -5.19 5.09 -5.07
N PRO A 46 -5.04 4.19 -6.07
CA PRO A 46 -3.87 3.32 -6.22
C PRO A 46 -2.56 4.12 -6.23
N MET A 47 -1.43 3.51 -5.91
CA MET A 47 -0.11 4.17 -5.98
C MET A 47 0.59 3.96 -7.33
N GLU A 48 1.45 4.90 -7.73
CA GLU A 48 2.47 4.62 -8.74
C GLU A 48 3.76 4.12 -8.05
N ALA A 49 4.42 3.15 -8.68
CA ALA A 49 5.73 2.69 -8.26
C ALA A 49 6.69 2.54 -9.44
N LYS A 50 7.99 2.67 -9.16
CA LYS A 50 9.07 2.33 -10.11
C LYS A 50 9.74 1.02 -9.72
N VAL A 51 9.98 0.16 -10.70
CA VAL A 51 10.77 -1.07 -10.51
C VAL A 51 12.24 -0.70 -10.26
N ILE A 52 12.85 -1.30 -9.24
CA ILE A 52 14.25 -1.07 -8.82
C ILE A 52 15.05 -2.38 -8.73
N GLY A 53 16.36 -2.26 -8.51
CA GLY A 53 17.30 -3.39 -8.50
C GLY A 53 17.74 -3.78 -9.90
N GLU A 54 18.03 -5.08 -10.11
CA GLU A 54 18.58 -5.62 -11.36
C GLU A 54 17.74 -6.79 -11.90
N GLY A 55 17.93 -7.11 -13.18
CA GLY A 55 17.26 -8.23 -13.85
C GLY A 55 15.74 -8.07 -13.97
N HIS A 56 15.07 -9.16 -14.37
CA HIS A 56 13.62 -9.19 -14.51
C HIS A 56 12.93 -9.31 -13.14
N LEU A 57 11.87 -8.53 -12.95
CA LEU A 57 10.87 -8.75 -11.90
C LEU A 57 9.68 -9.46 -12.54
N HIS A 58 9.55 -10.76 -12.28
CA HIS A 58 8.45 -11.56 -12.80
C HIS A 58 7.15 -11.28 -12.05
N PHE A 59 6.04 -11.36 -12.76
CA PHE A 59 4.70 -11.35 -12.17
C PHE A 59 4.35 -12.74 -11.64
N HIS A 60 3.54 -12.81 -10.59
CA HIS A 60 3.05 -14.05 -10.00
C HIS A 60 1.52 -14.06 -9.98
N SER A 61 0.89 -15.23 -10.17
CA SER A 61 -0.57 -15.37 -10.10
C SER A 61 -1.12 -15.34 -8.67
N GLY A 62 -0.25 -15.50 -7.67
CA GLY A 62 -0.52 -15.31 -6.25
C GLY A 62 0.77 -14.91 -5.53
N PRO A 63 0.72 -14.38 -4.29
CA PRO A 63 1.87 -13.87 -3.54
C PRO A 63 2.77 -14.98 -2.97
N ASN A 64 3.36 -15.79 -3.86
CA ASN A 64 4.29 -16.87 -3.53
C ASN A 64 5.26 -17.13 -4.70
N ALA A 65 6.52 -17.45 -4.37
CA ALA A 65 7.57 -17.72 -5.35
C ALA A 65 7.23 -18.83 -6.36
N VAL A 66 6.45 -19.84 -5.96
CA VAL A 66 6.00 -20.96 -6.83
C VAL A 66 5.04 -20.48 -7.93
N CYS A 67 4.30 -19.40 -7.68
CA CYS A 67 3.29 -18.85 -8.59
C CYS A 67 3.86 -17.99 -9.74
N MET A 68 5.17 -18.06 -10.00
CA MET A 68 5.88 -17.20 -10.95
C MET A 68 5.48 -17.43 -12.41
N ASN A 69 5.07 -16.35 -13.08
CA ASN A 69 4.86 -16.32 -14.53
C ASN A 69 6.18 -16.02 -15.27
N LYS A 70 6.71 -17.04 -15.96
CA LYS A 70 7.97 -16.92 -16.74
C LYS A 70 7.87 -16.01 -17.97
N LYS A 71 6.67 -15.64 -18.42
CA LYS A 71 6.45 -14.84 -19.64
C LYS A 71 6.19 -13.36 -19.36
N VAL A 72 5.62 -13.04 -18.20
CA VAL A 72 5.26 -11.67 -17.82
C VAL A 72 6.24 -11.17 -16.79
N TYR A 73 6.97 -10.11 -17.14
CA TYR A 73 7.94 -9.46 -16.28
C TYR A 73 8.10 -8.00 -16.66
N VAL A 74 8.66 -7.23 -15.72
CA VAL A 74 9.07 -5.84 -15.89
C VAL A 74 10.55 -5.69 -15.54
N VAL A 75 11.17 -4.60 -16.00
CA VAL A 75 12.59 -4.28 -15.81
C VAL A 75 12.76 -2.99 -15.01
N PRO A 76 13.95 -2.72 -14.45
CA PRO A 76 14.20 -1.49 -13.70
C PRO A 76 13.82 -0.23 -14.48
N ASN A 77 13.16 0.70 -13.80
CA ASN A 77 12.53 1.94 -14.29
C ASN A 77 11.16 1.81 -15.00
N ASP A 78 10.62 0.60 -15.21
CA ASP A 78 9.20 0.47 -15.58
C ASP A 78 8.29 1.06 -14.47
N SER A 79 7.19 1.70 -14.87
CA SER A 79 6.14 2.17 -13.94
C SER A 79 5.09 1.08 -13.74
N LEU A 80 4.62 0.94 -12.50
CA LEU A 80 3.52 0.07 -12.10
C LEU A 80 2.45 0.88 -11.38
N THR A 81 1.18 0.46 -11.54
CA THR A 81 0.10 0.83 -10.62
C THR A 81 0.07 -0.19 -9.50
N VAL A 82 0.04 0.23 -8.23
CA VAL A 82 -0.01 -0.63 -7.04
C VAL A 82 -1.35 -0.45 -6.36
N TYR A 83 -2.11 -1.54 -6.23
CA TYR A 83 -3.45 -1.55 -5.64
C TYR A 83 -3.45 -1.92 -4.16
N ALA A 84 -2.56 -2.81 -3.73
CA ALA A 84 -2.45 -3.21 -2.33
C ALA A 84 -1.04 -3.73 -2.01
N SER A 85 -0.66 -3.64 -0.73
CA SER A 85 0.54 -4.26 -0.17
C SER A 85 0.16 -5.23 0.95
N SER A 86 0.79 -6.40 0.97
CA SER A 86 0.60 -7.41 2.02
C SER A 86 1.73 -7.38 3.03
N ASP A 87 1.43 -7.71 4.30
CA ASP A 87 2.45 -7.87 5.37
C ASP A 87 3.53 -8.91 5.04
N SER A 88 3.27 -9.81 4.08
CA SER A 88 4.22 -10.79 3.55
C SER A 88 5.21 -10.23 2.51
N GLY A 89 5.17 -8.92 2.22
CA GLY A 89 6.11 -8.24 1.32
C GLY A 89 5.79 -8.43 -0.16
N TRP A 90 4.51 -8.65 -0.50
CA TRP A 90 4.03 -8.73 -1.88
C TRP A 90 3.08 -7.58 -2.18
N ALA A 91 3.26 -6.98 -3.36
CA ALA A 91 2.38 -5.94 -3.87
C ALA A 91 1.51 -6.50 -5.00
N GLN A 92 0.21 -6.20 -4.96
CA GLN A 92 -0.70 -6.44 -6.09
C GLN A 92 -0.61 -5.25 -7.04
N VAL A 93 -0.27 -5.51 -8.31
CA VAL A 93 0.11 -4.49 -9.28
C VAL A 93 -0.53 -4.71 -10.65
N MET A 94 -0.64 -3.62 -11.41
CA MET A 94 -0.89 -3.61 -12.85
C MET A 94 0.26 -2.94 -13.59
N TYR A 95 0.67 -3.53 -14.71
CA TYR A 95 1.60 -2.96 -15.70
C TYR A 95 0.87 -2.77 -17.02
N ILE A 96 1.04 -1.60 -17.65
CA ILE A 96 0.59 -1.37 -19.03
C ILE A 96 1.83 -1.35 -19.92
N ALA A 97 1.94 -2.34 -20.80
CA ALA A 97 3.05 -2.48 -21.74
C ALA A 97 2.99 -1.44 -22.87
N LYS A 98 4.08 -1.32 -23.62
CA LYS A 98 4.26 -0.30 -24.68
C LYS A 98 3.31 -0.45 -25.87
N ASP A 99 2.73 -1.63 -26.05
CA ASP A 99 1.69 -1.95 -27.04
C ASP A 99 0.27 -1.71 -26.51
N GLY A 100 0.13 -1.28 -25.25
CA GLY A 100 -1.14 -1.04 -24.57
C GLY A 100 -1.73 -2.26 -23.87
N GLN A 101 -1.07 -3.44 -23.91
CA GLN A 101 -1.54 -4.61 -23.17
C GLN A 101 -1.32 -4.42 -21.66
N ASP A 102 -2.36 -4.64 -20.87
CA ASP A 102 -2.30 -4.64 -19.41
C ASP A 102 -2.01 -6.05 -18.84
N PHE A 103 -1.32 -6.07 -17.70
CA PHE A 103 -0.98 -7.27 -16.96
C PHE A 103 -1.15 -7.00 -15.47
N THR A 104 -1.98 -7.80 -14.80
CA THR A 104 -2.23 -7.72 -13.35
C THR A 104 -1.67 -8.96 -12.65
N GLY A 105 -1.15 -8.79 -11.44
CA GLY A 105 -0.66 -9.89 -10.61
C GLY A 105 0.14 -9.41 -9.41
N TRP A 106 0.90 -10.31 -8.81
CA TRP A 106 1.71 -10.06 -7.62
C TRP A 106 3.19 -9.94 -7.96
N VAL A 107 3.91 -9.04 -7.26
CA VAL A 107 5.37 -8.89 -7.34
C VAL A 107 5.97 -8.71 -5.95
N GLU A 108 7.27 -9.02 -5.78
CA GLU A 108 7.98 -8.74 -4.52
C GLU A 108 8.05 -7.22 -4.27
N GLU A 109 7.41 -6.71 -3.22
CA GLU A 109 7.28 -5.26 -2.96
C GLU A 109 8.64 -4.58 -2.75
N LYS A 110 9.62 -5.28 -2.16
CA LYS A 110 11.01 -4.81 -2.00
C LYS A 110 11.71 -4.44 -3.32
N ARG A 111 11.16 -4.86 -4.47
CA ARG A 111 11.63 -4.52 -5.82
C ARG A 111 10.97 -3.27 -6.39
N LEU A 112 10.14 -2.60 -5.60
CA LEU A 112 9.42 -1.37 -5.94
C LEU A 112 9.95 -0.19 -5.12
N LYS A 113 10.03 0.97 -5.76
CA LYS A 113 10.03 2.27 -5.08
C LYS A 113 8.65 2.88 -5.27
N LEU A 114 7.81 2.87 -4.23
CA LEU A 114 6.56 3.61 -4.20
C LEU A 114 6.84 5.11 -4.40
N LEU A 115 6.00 5.78 -5.17
CA LEU A 115 6.07 7.22 -5.45
C LEU A 115 4.89 7.94 -4.75
N GLY A 116 4.01 8.57 -5.52
CA GLY A 116 2.73 9.11 -5.05
C GLY A 116 1.56 8.24 -5.51
N HIS A 117 0.34 8.79 -5.42
CA HIS A 117 -0.83 8.15 -6.01
C HIS A 117 -0.77 8.15 -7.55
N TYR A 118 -1.27 7.09 -8.17
CA TYR A 118 -1.34 6.95 -9.61
C TYR A 118 -2.20 8.06 -10.23
N GLY A 119 -1.63 8.83 -11.15
CA GLY A 119 -2.26 10.03 -11.73
C GLY A 119 -2.13 11.29 -10.87
N ALA A 120 -1.65 11.22 -9.62
CA ALA A 120 -1.25 12.40 -8.88
C ALA A 120 0.11 12.89 -9.40
N LYS A 121 0.08 13.88 -10.29
CA LYS A 121 1.28 14.64 -10.64
C LYS A 121 1.82 15.32 -9.38
N GLU A 122 3.14 15.32 -9.18
CA GLU A 122 3.76 15.91 -7.98
C GLU A 122 3.44 17.42 -7.90
N LEU A 123 2.57 17.77 -6.93
CA LEU A 123 2.26 19.15 -6.61
C LEU A 123 3.34 19.77 -5.71
N PRO A 124 3.58 21.09 -5.80
CA PRO A 124 4.34 21.81 -4.80
C PRO A 124 3.81 21.55 -3.38
N THR A 125 4.70 21.45 -2.39
CA THR A 125 4.35 21.00 -1.04
C THR A 125 3.34 21.90 -0.33
N ASP A 126 3.38 23.21 -0.59
CA ASP A 126 2.41 24.18 -0.07
C ASP A 126 1.04 24.07 -0.78
N VAL A 127 1.02 23.75 -2.08
CA VAL A 127 -0.22 23.45 -2.83
C VAL A 127 -0.85 22.16 -2.31
N SER A 128 -0.10 21.06 -2.16
CA SER A 128 -0.66 19.79 -1.67
C SER A 128 -1.13 19.87 -0.22
N ALA A 129 -0.38 20.57 0.66
CA ALA A 129 -0.83 20.85 2.02
C ALA A 129 -2.09 21.72 2.07
N PHE A 130 -2.24 22.66 1.13
CA PHE A 130 -3.44 23.49 1.03
C PHE A 130 -4.66 22.73 0.52
N VAL A 131 -4.53 21.91 -0.53
CA VAL A 131 -5.62 21.05 -1.03
C VAL A 131 -6.16 20.18 0.10
N LYS A 132 -5.28 19.52 0.86
CA LYS A 132 -5.70 18.72 2.02
C LYS A 132 -6.39 19.56 3.12
N ARG A 133 -5.88 20.76 3.40
CA ARG A 133 -6.50 21.71 4.36
C ARG A 133 -7.89 22.17 3.90
N HIS A 134 -8.09 22.37 2.59
CA HIS A 134 -9.38 22.69 2.01
C HIS A 134 -10.37 21.52 2.18
N GLU A 135 -9.95 20.29 1.89
CA GLU A 135 -10.77 19.08 2.13
C GLU A 135 -11.16 18.95 3.62
N ASP A 136 -10.22 19.13 4.54
CA ASP A 136 -10.49 19.13 5.99
C ASP A 136 -11.50 20.25 6.37
N CYS A 137 -11.35 21.45 5.81
CA CYS A 137 -12.26 22.58 6.05
C CYS A 137 -13.68 22.32 5.52
N VAL A 138 -13.82 21.89 4.25
CA VAL A 138 -15.11 21.55 3.63
C VAL A 138 -15.80 20.41 4.39
N HIS A 139 -15.02 19.41 4.84
CA HIS A 139 -15.53 18.33 5.66
C HIS A 139 -16.18 18.86 6.95
N PHE A 140 -15.43 19.58 7.79
CA PHE A 140 -15.96 20.08 9.07
C PHE A 140 -17.08 21.11 8.91
N ALA A 141 -17.02 21.96 7.87
CA ALA A 141 -18.07 22.94 7.57
C ALA A 141 -19.42 22.29 7.17
N GLY A 142 -19.39 21.05 6.68
CA GLY A 142 -20.58 20.27 6.34
C GLY A 142 -21.16 19.42 7.48
N GLU A 143 -20.52 19.35 8.65
CA GLU A 143 -20.96 18.48 9.76
C GLU A 143 -21.98 19.16 10.69
N GLU A 144 -22.99 18.40 11.15
CA GLU A 144 -24.02 18.94 12.04
C GLU A 144 -23.55 19.07 13.51
N PRO A 145 -23.71 20.23 14.17
CA PRO A 145 -23.43 20.43 15.59
C PRO A 145 -24.60 19.95 16.48
N TYR A 146 -24.92 18.65 16.37
CA TYR A 146 -26.13 18.05 16.96
C TYR A 146 -26.18 18.07 18.50
N ASP A 147 -25.03 18.18 19.17
CA ASP A 147 -24.93 18.43 20.62
C ASP A 147 -23.86 19.49 20.95
N ALA A 148 -23.65 19.75 22.24
CA ALA A 148 -22.71 20.77 22.71
C ALA A 148 -21.23 20.35 22.64
N GLU A 149 -20.92 19.06 22.80
CA GLU A 149 -19.54 18.54 22.70
C GLU A 149 -19.09 18.54 21.24
N ARG A 150 -19.95 18.03 20.34
CA ARG A 150 -19.73 18.06 18.90
C ARG A 150 -19.60 19.49 18.38
N ARG A 151 -20.43 20.42 18.85
CA ARG A 151 -20.30 21.85 18.49
C ARG A 151 -18.95 22.43 18.86
N ALA A 152 -18.49 22.23 20.10
CA ALA A 152 -17.19 22.73 20.56
C ALA A 152 -16.02 22.09 19.78
N PHE A 153 -16.15 20.81 19.39
CA PHE A 153 -15.20 20.16 18.49
C PHE A 153 -15.18 20.81 17.11
N LEU A 154 -16.35 21.01 16.48
CA LEU A 154 -16.46 21.59 15.13
C LEU A 154 -15.96 23.04 15.09
N GLU A 155 -16.34 23.87 16.07
CA GLU A 155 -15.83 25.24 16.21
C GLU A 155 -14.30 25.26 16.27
N LYS A 156 -13.68 24.33 17.01
CA LYS A 156 -12.21 24.21 17.05
C LYS A 156 -11.65 23.74 15.71
N ALA A 157 -12.18 22.68 15.13
CA ALA A 157 -11.69 22.07 13.90
C ALA A 157 -11.80 23.03 12.70
N MET A 158 -12.91 23.78 12.59
CA MET A 158 -13.09 24.83 11.59
C MET A 158 -12.11 25.99 11.80
N ASN A 159 -11.88 26.44 13.04
CA ASN A 159 -10.86 27.47 13.30
C ASN A 159 -9.44 26.99 12.92
N GLU A 160 -9.13 25.71 13.14
CA GLU A 160 -7.84 25.14 12.76
C GLU A 160 -7.70 24.96 11.23
N ALA A 161 -8.75 24.52 10.52
CA ALA A 161 -8.71 24.19 9.09
C ALA A 161 -9.08 25.35 8.14
N CYS A 162 -10.04 26.20 8.50
CA CYS A 162 -10.61 27.22 7.60
C CYS A 162 -10.04 28.64 7.79
N ALA A 163 -9.44 28.97 8.94
CA ALA A 163 -8.96 30.34 9.17
C ALA A 163 -7.86 30.77 8.17
N GLY A 164 -8.04 31.93 7.55
CA GLY A 164 -7.15 32.51 6.54
C GLY A 164 -7.15 31.81 5.17
N HIS A 165 -8.10 30.90 4.95
CA HIS A 165 -8.17 30.03 3.79
C HIS A 165 -8.27 30.78 2.46
N ASP A 166 -9.16 31.76 2.36
CA ASP A 166 -9.41 32.52 1.12
C ASP A 166 -8.17 33.28 0.65
N ARG A 167 -7.48 33.88 1.61
CA ARG A 167 -6.22 34.55 1.36
C ARG A 167 -5.17 33.58 0.85
N GLN A 168 -5.04 32.41 1.49
CA GLN A 168 -4.05 31.41 1.10
C GLN A 168 -4.34 30.83 -0.29
N LEU A 169 -5.61 30.59 -0.65
CA LEU A 169 -6.02 30.17 -1.99
C LEU A 169 -5.63 31.22 -3.06
N SER A 170 -5.92 32.50 -2.80
CA SER A 170 -5.53 33.60 -3.69
C SER A 170 -4.01 33.74 -3.84
N ASP A 171 -3.27 33.71 -2.71
CA ASP A 171 -1.81 33.80 -2.69
C ASP A 171 -1.14 32.61 -3.42
N LEU A 172 -1.73 31.41 -3.37
CA LEU A 172 -1.26 30.23 -4.10
C LEU A 172 -1.59 30.27 -5.59
N ARG A 173 -2.81 30.68 -5.96
CA ARG A 173 -3.22 30.83 -7.38
C ARG A 173 -2.30 31.80 -8.12
N GLU A 174 -1.98 32.95 -7.53
CA GLU A 174 -1.05 33.93 -8.11
C GLU A 174 0.40 33.40 -8.14
N ARG A 175 0.88 32.77 -7.06
CA ARG A 175 2.24 32.19 -6.99
C ARG A 175 2.48 31.13 -8.07
N TYR A 176 1.47 30.33 -8.37
CA TYR A 176 1.58 29.16 -9.25
C TYR A 176 0.86 29.31 -10.60
N LYS A 177 0.55 30.54 -11.04
CA LYS A 177 -0.14 30.81 -12.31
C LYS A 177 0.52 30.22 -13.55
N ASP A 178 1.84 30.08 -13.55
CA ASP A 178 2.62 29.50 -14.65
C ASP A 178 2.89 27.98 -14.48
N ASN A 179 2.31 27.33 -13.46
CA ASN A 179 2.42 25.90 -13.19
C ASN A 179 1.05 25.22 -13.45
N PRO A 180 0.87 24.52 -14.59
CA PRO A 180 -0.45 24.02 -14.98
C PRO A 180 -0.96 22.89 -14.07
N GLU A 181 -0.08 22.11 -13.46
CA GLU A 181 -0.42 21.12 -12.44
C GLU A 181 -1.03 21.75 -11.18
N ALA A 182 -0.40 22.81 -10.68
CA ALA A 182 -0.88 23.53 -9.51
C ALA A 182 -2.17 24.31 -9.80
N GLN A 183 -2.30 24.93 -10.99
CA GLN A 183 -3.58 25.54 -11.39
C GLN A 183 -4.69 24.48 -11.46
N GLN A 184 -4.46 23.34 -12.11
CA GLN A 184 -5.44 22.24 -12.19
C GLN A 184 -5.93 21.77 -10.80
N ALA A 185 -5.08 21.80 -9.78
CA ALA A 185 -5.45 21.45 -8.40
C ALA A 185 -6.12 22.60 -7.62
N LEU A 186 -5.79 23.86 -7.92
CA LEU A 186 -6.31 25.03 -7.19
C LEU A 186 -7.58 25.63 -7.81
N ASP A 187 -7.78 25.53 -9.12
CA ASP A 187 -8.93 26.06 -9.85
C ASP A 187 -10.30 25.59 -9.34
N PRO A 188 -10.53 24.30 -9.00
CA PRO A 188 -11.85 23.85 -8.53
C PRO A 188 -12.14 24.19 -7.06
N LEU A 189 -11.17 24.71 -6.30
CA LEU A 189 -11.36 24.98 -4.86
C LEU A 189 -12.16 26.26 -4.66
N GLU A 190 -13.17 26.22 -3.80
CA GLU A 190 -14.02 27.37 -3.49
C GLU A 190 -13.47 28.21 -2.33
N ASN A 191 -13.98 29.43 -2.21
CA ASN A 191 -13.78 30.30 -1.05
C ASN A 191 -14.62 29.79 0.14
N MET A 192 -14.08 29.88 1.36
CA MET A 192 -14.59 29.23 2.58
C MET A 192 -14.83 30.19 3.76
N GLU A 193 -14.48 31.48 3.62
CA GLU A 193 -14.60 32.53 4.67
C GLU A 193 -15.58 33.65 4.30
#